data_AF-A0A542TH12-F1
#
_entry.id   AF-A0A542TH12-F1
#
_cell.length_a   1.000
_cell.length_b   1.000
_cell.length_c   1.000
_cell.angle_alpha   90.00
_cell.angle_beta   90.00
_cell.angle_gamma   90.00
#
_symmetry.space_group_name_H-M   'P 1'
#
loop_
_entity.id
_entity.type
_entity.pdbx_description
1 polymer ?
#
loop_
_entity_poly.entity_id
_entity_poly.type
_entity_poly.pdbx_seq_one_letter_code
_entity_poly.pdbx_strand_id
1 'polypeptide(L)' 'MARVAVVGAGAVGGVVAAELRAAGRTEVTACVRAPLGGLRIVRPDGSALEASVPEVTEPAQVSAVEWVMLATKAY' A
#
# COMPACT_ATOMS: atom_id res chain seq x y z
N MET A 1 -12.53 -10.86 3.99
CA MET A 1 -11.68 -9.65 4.07
C MET A 1 -11.95 -8.83 2.84
N ALA A 2 -12.00 -7.50 2.95
CA ALA A 2 -12.13 -6.66 1.76
C ALA A 2 -10.80 -6.59 1.00
N ARG A 3 -10.84 -6.61 -0.33
CA ARG A 3 -9.65 -6.42 -1.18
C ARG A 3 -9.47 -4.95 -1.51
N VAL A 4 -8.26 -4.43 -1.28
CA VAL A 4 -7.91 -3.02 -1.45
C VAL A 4 -6.69 -2.89 -2.35
N ALA A 5 -6.82 -2.13 -3.45
CA ALA A 5 -5.68 -1.71 -4.24
C ALA A 5 -5.28 -0.28 -3.87
N VAL A 6 -4.03 -0.08 -3.49
CA VAL A 6 -3.47 1.27 -3.23
C VAL A 6 -2.66 1.68 -4.46
N VAL A 7 -3.18 2.65 -5.22
CA VAL A 7 -2.52 3.16 -6.43
C VAL A 7 -1.65 4.36 -6.07
N GLY A 8 -0.33 4.15 -6.07
CA GLY A 8 0.66 5.14 -5.65
C GLY A 8 1.05 5.00 -4.18
N ALA A 9 2.10 4.23 -3.89
CA ALA A 9 2.67 4.08 -2.55
C ALA A 9 3.76 5.11 -2.23
N GLY A 10 3.44 6.40 -2.42
CA GLY A 10 4.23 7.50 -1.85
C GLY A 10 3.99 7.63 -0.34
N ALA A 11 4.27 8.79 0.26
CA ALA A 11 4.07 8.99 1.70
C ALA A 11 2.64 8.64 2.17
N VAL A 12 1.61 9.16 1.50
CA VAL A 12 0.20 8.91 1.86
C VAL A 12 -0.19 7.44 1.62
N GLY A 13 -0.01 6.95 0.39
CA GLY A 13 -0.40 5.58 0.05
C GLY A 13 0.39 4.51 0.82
N GLY A 14 1.68 4.74 1.06
CA GLY A 14 2.53 3.84 1.83
C GLY A 14 2.09 3.72 3.30
N VAL A 15 1.80 4.84 3.97
CA VAL A 15 1.28 4.80 5.35
C VAL A 15 -0.05 4.04 5.40
N VAL A 16 -0.99 4.35 4.48
CA VAL A 16 -2.28 3.66 4.44
C VAL A 16 -2.12 2.17 4.17
N ALA A 17 -1.29 1.78 3.20
CA ALA A 17 -1.06 0.38 2.87
C ALA A 17 -0.44 -0.40 4.05
N ALA A 18 0.55 0.19 4.72
CA ALA A 18 1.20 -0.41 5.87
C ALA A 18 0.23 -0.61 7.05
N GLU A 19 -0.57 0.40 7.38
CA GLU A 19 -1.54 0.33 8.49
C GLU A 19 -2.69 -0.64 8.17
N LEU A 20 -3.20 -0.66 6.93
CA LEU A 20 -4.19 -1.66 6.51
C LEU A 20 -3.64 -3.08 6.62
N ARG A 21 -2.37 -3.29 6.22
CA ARG A 21 -1.68 -4.59 6.33
C ARG A 21 -1.47 -5.01 7.79
N ALA A 22 -1.13 -4.06 8.66
CA ALA A 22 -0.92 -4.28 10.10
C ALA A 22 -2.24 -4.59 10.82
N ALA A 23 -3.34 -3.97 10.39
CA ALA A 23 -4.67 -4.20 10.94
C ALA A 23 -5.20 -5.62 10.67
N GLY A 24 -4.71 -6.30 9.63
CA GLY A 24 -5.02 -7.70 9.34
C GLY A 24 -6.48 -7.98 8.95
N ARG A 25 -7.23 -6.94 8.54
CA ARG A 25 -8.66 -7.03 8.19
C ARG A 25 -8.92 -6.96 6.68
N THR A 26 -7.92 -6.61 5.90
CA THR A 26 -7.99 -6.38 4.45
C THR A 26 -6.83 -7.05 3.74
N GLU A 27 -7.10 -7.51 2.52
CA GLU A 27 -6.06 -7.93 1.58
C GLU A 27 -5.63 -6.70 0.78
N VAL A 28 -4.37 -6.29 0.94
CA VAL A 28 -3.85 -5.04 0.38
C VAL A 28 -2.82 -5.36 -0.70
N THR A 29 -2.95 -4.72 -1.85
CA THR A 29 -1.93 -4.71 -2.91
C THR A 29 -1.50 -3.28 -3.19
N ALA A 30 -0.20 -3.03 -3.24
CA ALA A 30 0.37 -1.75 -3.60
C ALA A 30 0.70 -1.71 -5.10
N CYS A 31 -0.01 -0.88 -5.86
CA CYS A 31 0.29 -0.62 -7.26
C CYS A 31 1.33 0.52 -7.33
N VAL A 32 2.55 0.16 -7.69
CA VAL A 32 3.73 1.04 -7.64
C VAL A 32 4.39 1.17 -9.00
N ARG A 33 5.14 2.25 -9.23
CA ARG A 33 5.88 2.44 -10.48
C ARG A 33 7.19 1.64 -10.51
N ALA A 34 7.83 1.53 -9.36
CA ALA A 34 9.06 0.77 -9.16
C ALA A 34 8.95 0.01 -7.84
N PRO A 35 9.54 -1.20 -7.74
CA PRO A 35 9.53 -1.96 -6.50
C PRO A 35 10.15 -1.16 -5.35
N LEU A 36 9.47 -1.14 -4.21
CA LEU A 36 9.89 -0.51 -2.97
C LEU A 36 10.68 -1.49 -2.08
N GLY A 37 10.35 -2.78 -2.16
CA GLY A 37 11.00 -3.82 -1.35
C GLY A 37 10.46 -3.86 0.08
N GLY A 38 9.21 -3.42 0.29
CA GLY A 38 8.59 -3.28 1.61
C GLY A 38 8.44 -1.84 2.08
N LEU A 39 7.65 -1.66 3.14
CA LEU A 39 7.32 -0.36 3.70
C LEU A 39 7.84 -0.26 5.13
N ARG A 40 8.56 0.82 5.41
CA ARG A 40 9.02 1.20 6.75
C ARG A 40 8.45 2.55 7.14
N ILE A 41 7.55 2.56 8.12
CA ILE A 41 6.89 3.78 8.60
C ILE A 41 7.45 4.14 9.97
N VAL A 42 8.25 5.22 10.03
CA VAL A 42 8.77 5.77 11.29
C VAL A 42 7.73 6.72 11.88
N ARG A 43 7.37 6.48 13.14
CA ARG A 43 6.39 7.26 13.89
C ARG A 43 7.05 8.38 14.70
N PRO A 44 6.30 9.42 15.13
CA PRO A 44 6.86 10.52 15.90
C PRO A 44 7.51 10.11 17.23
N ASP A 45 7.09 8.99 17.81
CA ASP A 45 7.66 8.41 19.04
C ASP A 45 8.97 7.62 18.80
N GLY A 46 9.44 7.56 17.55
CA GLY A 46 10.64 6.83 17.15
C GLY A 46 10.41 5.34 16.88
N SER A 47 9.20 4.81 17.11
CA SER A 47 8.85 3.45 16.73
C SER A 47 8.74 3.31 15.20
N ALA A 48 8.91 2.08 14.69
CA ALA A 48 8.78 1.79 13.27
C ALA A 48 7.80 0.64 13.03
N LEU A 49 6.94 0.80 12.02
CA LEU A 49 6.12 -0.26 11.45
C LEU A 49 6.79 -0.76 10.18
N GLU A 50 7.21 -2.02 10.18
CA GLU A 50 7.66 -2.75 8.99
C GLU A 50 6.49 -3.53 8.41
N ALA A 51 6.18 -3.32 7.13
CA ALA A 51 5.10 -4.01 6.45
C ALA A 51 5.56 -4.56 5.11
N SER A 52 5.41 -5.88 4.94
CA SER A 52 5.49 -6.55 3.64
C SER A 52 4.10 -6.55 3.01
N VAL A 53 3.92 -5.66 2.04
CA VAL A 53 2.71 -5.53 1.22
C VAL A 53 3.04 -6.07 -0.16
N PRO A 54 2.21 -6.94 -0.76
CA PRO A 54 2.36 -7.34 -2.16
C PRO A 54 2.43 -6.12 -3.09
N GLU A 55 3.45 -6.07 -3.92
CA GLU A 55 3.69 -4.99 -4.87
C GLU A 55 3.48 -5.49 -6.29
N VAL A 56 2.84 -4.66 -7.11
CA VAL A 56 2.62 -4.88 -8.53
C VAL A 56 3.00 -3.63 -9.29
N THR A 57 3.60 -3.82 -10.46
CA THR A 57 4.06 -2.72 -11.32
C THR A 57 3.21 -2.59 -12.58
N GLU A 58 2.45 -3.63 -12.92
CA GLU A 58 1.61 -3.66 -14.12
C GLU A 58 0.13 -3.80 -13.76
N PRO A 59 -0.77 -2.98 -14.33
CA PRO A 59 -2.21 -3.07 -14.05
C PRO A 59 -2.80 -4.46 -14.30
N ALA A 60 -2.30 -5.19 -15.30
CA ALA A 60 -2.77 -6.53 -15.64
C ALA A 60 -2.50 -7.59 -14.55
N GLN A 61 -1.64 -7.28 -13.57
CA GLN A 61 -1.33 -8.18 -12.44
C GLN A 61 -2.37 -8.10 -11.32
N VAL A 62 -3.34 -7.19 -11.41
CA VAL A 62 -4.35 -6.95 -10.36
C VAL A 62 -5.74 -7.29 -10.88
N SER A 63 -6.46 -8.11 -10.12
CA SER A 63 -7.88 -8.37 -10.37
C SER A 63 -8.76 -7.25 -9.81
N ALA A 64 -10.02 -7.17 -10.25
CA ALA A 64 -10.97 -6.20 -9.71
C ALA A 64 -11.11 -6.34 -8.17
N VAL A 65 -11.03 -5.19 -7.49
CA VAL A 65 -11.10 -5.06 -6.03
C VAL A 65 -12.33 -4.28 -5.60
N GLU A 66 -12.73 -4.41 -4.34
CA GLU A 66 -13.88 -3.69 -3.78
C GLU A 66 -13.54 -2.22 -3.53
N TRP A 67 -12.28 -1.92 -3.18
CA TRP A 67 -11.83 -0.58 -2.86
C TRP A 67 -10.53 -0.22 -3.58
N VAL A 68 -10.49 1.00 -4.10
CA VAL A 68 -9.28 1.62 -4.65
C VAL A 68 -8.94 2.86 -3.85
N MET A 69 -7.73 2.89 -3.29
CA MET A 69 -7.15 4.09 -2.68
C MET A 69 -6.21 4.74 -3.70
N LEU A 70 -6.67 5.82 -4.32
CA LEU A 70 -5.85 6.58 -5.27
C LEU A 70 -5.02 7.62 -4.51
N ALA A 71 -3.70 7.42 -4.48
CA ALA A 71 -2.74 8.28 -3.78
C ALA A 71 -1.57 8.72 -4.67
N THR A 72 -1.71 8.57 -6.00
CA THR A 72 -0.85 9.27 -6.95
C THR A 72 -1.08 10.78 -6.87
N LYS A 73 -0.01 11.57 -7.02
CA LYS A 73 -0.15 13.03 -7.11
C LYS A 73 -0.99 13.40 -8.33
N ALA A 74 -1.72 14.51 -8.23
CA ALA A 74 -2.59 14.99 -9.31
C ALA A 74 -1.80 15.54 -10.52
N TYR A 75 -0.49 15.76 -10.36
CA TYR A 75 0.45 16.24 -11.38
C TYR A 75 1.82 15.62 -11.16
#